data_AF-A0A0N0RXH2-F1
#
_entry.id   AF-A0A0N0RXH2-F1
#
_cell.length_a   1.000
_cell.length_b   1.000
_cell.length_c   1.000
_cell.angle_alpha   90.00
_cell.angle_beta   90.00
_cell.angle_gamma   90.00
#
_symmetry.space_group_name_H-M   'P 1'
#
loop_
_entity.id
_entity.type
_entity.pdbx_description
1 polymer ?
#
loop_
_entity_poly.entity_id
_entity_poly.type
_entity_poly.pdbx_seq_one_letter_code
_entity_poly.pdbx_strand_id
1 'polypeptide(L)'
;MMLFGLIVGAFWKSAGDAMGILYECLPSYKSGFTDGLHWLDELEIWVEAFESQHMVPDTNCNLVADHTTDLLNCTLTMPLHNAGKKCVTVLLDERLRKAMMYPRVPAPYYKTIFTIFTIRKNITKYCMSPRPAFLRYTFKKTNPKTGRINFTRFDVEPWYVEPTLLNCWGPAAWVRRLQGLPLPGKGFQPEGYVTRDVGPERWVGKGEVEFEASMAKLMAEGRGGDLLRSCDDFALTHDASLCV
;
A
#
# COMPACT_ATOMS: atom_id res chain seq x y z
N MET A 1 -3.78 20.80 -4.24
CA MET A 1 -2.56 20.03 -3.90
C MET A 1 -2.24 20.14 -2.41
N MET A 2 -2.32 21.33 -1.79
CA MET A 2 -2.11 21.53 -0.34
C MET A 2 -3.08 20.71 0.55
N LEU A 3 -4.38 20.67 0.23
CA LEU A 3 -5.37 19.90 1.01
C LEU A 3 -5.04 18.39 1.07
N PHE A 4 -4.47 17.85 0.00
CA PHE A 4 -4.09 16.43 -0.05
C PHE A 4 -2.89 16.14 0.86
N GLY A 5 -1.89 17.02 0.86
CA GLY A 5 -0.72 16.88 1.75
C GLY A 5 -1.10 16.91 3.23
N LEU A 6 -2.00 17.82 3.62
CA LEU A 6 -2.51 17.93 4.99
C LEU A 6 -3.19 16.64 5.48
N ILE A 7 -4.11 16.08 4.66
CA ILE A 7 -4.86 14.87 5.03
C ILE A 7 -3.94 13.66 5.10
N VAL A 8 -3.03 13.51 4.13
CA VAL A 8 -2.08 12.39 4.10
C VAL A 8 -1.12 12.46 5.28
N GLY A 9 -0.60 13.66 5.60
CA GLY A 9 0.28 13.86 6.73
C GLY A 9 -0.41 13.56 8.07
N ALA A 10 -1.62 14.08 8.27
CA ALA A 10 -2.41 13.80 9.47
C ALA A 10 -2.72 12.29 9.62
N PHE A 11 -3.09 11.62 8.52
CA PHE A 11 -3.36 10.19 8.52
C PHE A 11 -2.11 9.37 8.93
N TRP A 12 -0.96 9.64 8.31
CA TRP A 12 0.26 8.89 8.60
C TRP A 12 0.83 9.19 9.99
N LYS A 13 0.73 10.43 10.45
CA LYS A 13 1.06 10.79 11.83
C LYS A 13 0.18 10.01 12.81
N SER A 14 -1.14 10.02 12.61
CA SER A 14 -2.06 9.25 13.45
C SER A 14 -1.75 7.76 13.45
N ALA A 15 -1.36 7.20 12.31
CA ALA A 15 -0.96 5.80 12.23
C ALA A 15 0.32 5.52 13.05
N GLY A 16 1.31 6.43 13.00
CA GLY A 16 2.52 6.33 13.80
C GLY A 16 2.28 6.50 15.30
N ASP A 17 1.43 7.46 15.69
CA ASP A 17 0.99 7.66 17.07
C ASP A 17 0.32 6.37 17.61
N ALA A 18 -0.56 5.75 16.82
CA ALA A 18 -1.21 4.47 17.17
C ALA A 18 -0.24 3.29 17.25
N MET A 19 0.87 3.32 16.51
CA MET A 19 1.97 2.35 16.61
C MET A 19 2.92 2.66 17.78
N GLY A 20 2.73 3.77 18.51
CA GLY A 20 3.59 4.19 19.62
C GLY A 20 4.95 4.72 19.16
N ILE A 21 5.06 5.22 17.93
CA ILE A 21 6.28 5.81 17.41
C ILE A 21 6.50 7.17 18.07
N LEU A 22 7.67 7.35 18.69
CA LEU A 22 8.07 8.62 19.28
C LEU A 22 8.77 9.48 18.23
N TYR A 23 8.39 10.75 18.14
CA TYR A 23 8.94 11.71 17.18
C TYR A 23 9.97 12.65 17.81
N GLU A 24 10.68 12.22 18.85
CA GLU A 24 11.63 13.04 19.63
C GLU A 24 12.75 13.67 18.79
N CYS A 25 13.07 13.05 17.65
CA CYS A 25 14.05 13.56 16.70
C CYS A 25 13.56 14.75 15.86
N LEU A 26 12.25 15.04 15.87
CA LEU A 26 11.65 16.16 15.15
C LEU A 26 11.67 17.43 16.01
N PRO A 27 12.07 18.59 15.47
CA PRO A 27 12.17 19.84 16.20
C PRO A 27 10.89 20.22 16.97
N SER A 28 9.73 20.05 16.33
CA SER A 28 8.45 20.48 16.90
C SER A 28 7.78 19.45 17.80
N TYR A 29 8.44 18.32 18.12
CA TYR A 29 7.87 17.30 18.99
C TYR A 29 7.44 17.85 20.36
N LYS A 30 8.27 18.72 20.97
CA LYS A 30 8.00 19.28 22.30
C LYS A 30 6.92 20.38 22.31
N SER A 31 6.85 21.17 21.24
CA SER A 31 5.87 22.26 21.08
C SER A 31 4.54 21.79 20.49
N GLY A 32 4.52 20.60 19.89
CA GLY A 32 3.42 20.12 19.07
C GLY A 32 3.52 20.58 17.62
N PHE A 33 2.87 19.84 16.73
CA PHE A 33 2.79 20.14 15.29
C PHE A 33 1.51 20.93 15.01
N THR A 34 1.64 22.03 14.25
CA THR A 34 0.51 22.88 13.84
C THR A 34 -0.50 22.16 12.94
N ASP A 35 -0.01 21.47 11.92
CA ASP A 35 -0.84 20.71 10.98
C ASP A 35 -0.10 19.45 10.49
N GLY A 36 -0.78 18.61 9.70
CA GLY A 36 -0.19 17.39 9.13
C GLY A 36 0.89 17.67 8.08
N LEU A 37 0.90 18.84 7.45
CA LEU A 37 1.90 19.21 6.45
C LEU A 37 3.21 19.62 7.12
N HIS A 38 3.13 20.39 8.20
CA HIS A 38 4.27 20.77 9.04
C HIS A 38 5.00 19.53 9.58
N TRP A 39 4.25 18.53 10.05
CA TRP A 39 4.82 17.24 10.46
C TRP A 39 5.52 16.52 9.29
N LEU A 40 4.91 16.52 8.09
CA LEU A 40 5.52 15.91 6.90
C LEU A 40 6.80 16.62 6.47
N ASP A 41 6.83 17.95 6.49
CA ASP A 41 8.01 18.74 6.09
C ASP A 41 9.19 18.49 7.06
N GLU A 42 8.95 18.49 8.37
CA GLU A 42 9.99 18.15 9.36
C GLU A 42 10.46 16.70 9.18
N LEU A 43 9.54 15.77 8.92
CA LEU A 43 9.86 14.38 8.69
C LEU A 43 10.69 14.20 7.40
N GLU A 44 10.37 14.90 6.32
CA GLU A 44 11.11 14.85 5.05
C GLU A 44 12.57 15.27 5.25
N ILE A 45 12.80 16.39 5.96
CA ILE A 45 14.15 16.87 6.29
C ILE A 45 14.90 15.82 7.13
N TRP A 46 14.24 15.25 8.14
CA TRP A 46 14.83 14.22 8.98
C TRP A 46 15.17 12.95 8.18
N VAL A 47 14.26 12.48 7.32
CA VAL A 47 14.45 11.31 6.44
C VAL A 47 15.62 11.54 5.50
N GLU A 48 15.70 12.71 4.85
CA GLU A 48 16.80 13.00 3.92
C GLU A 48 18.16 12.96 4.63
N ALA A 49 18.25 13.55 5.83
CA ALA A 49 19.46 13.51 6.64
C ALA A 49 19.80 12.07 7.08
N PHE A 50 18.81 11.31 7.55
CA PHE A 50 18.99 9.93 7.99
C PHE A 50 19.45 9.02 6.85
N GLU A 51 18.77 9.06 5.72
CA GLU A 51 19.06 8.25 4.54
C GLU A 51 20.43 8.56 3.95
N SER A 52 20.86 9.84 3.96
CA SER A 52 22.18 10.22 3.45
C SER A 52 23.33 9.54 4.20
N GLN A 53 23.12 9.19 5.47
CA GLN A 53 24.12 8.58 6.34
C GLN A 53 23.97 7.05 6.43
N HIS A 54 22.75 6.52 6.37
CA HIS A 54 22.46 5.12 6.68
C HIS A 54 22.03 4.28 5.47
N MET A 55 21.62 4.89 4.36
CA MET A 55 21.23 4.18 3.14
C MET A 55 22.46 3.83 2.29
N VAL A 56 23.31 2.95 2.84
CA VAL A 56 24.59 2.53 2.25
C VAL A 56 24.49 1.17 1.55
N PRO A 57 25.42 0.85 0.62
CA PRO A 57 25.45 -0.47 -0.03
C PRO A 57 25.68 -1.61 0.95
N ASP A 58 24.77 -2.58 0.98
CA ASP A 58 24.85 -3.76 1.84
C ASP A 58 24.41 -5.03 1.09
N THR A 59 25.13 -6.13 1.31
CA THR A 59 24.89 -7.41 0.61
C THR A 59 23.59 -8.09 1.02
N ASN A 60 23.19 -7.97 2.29
CA ASN A 60 21.90 -8.49 2.75
C ASN A 60 20.75 -7.67 2.16
N CYS A 61 20.93 -6.34 2.08
CA CYS A 61 19.97 -5.46 1.39
C CYS A 61 19.79 -5.88 -0.07
N ASN A 62 20.91 -6.14 -0.78
CA ASN A 62 20.88 -6.62 -2.16
C ASN A 62 20.14 -7.98 -2.29
N LEU A 63 20.42 -8.94 -1.41
CA LEU A 63 19.77 -10.25 -1.42
C LEU A 63 18.25 -10.15 -1.24
N VAL A 64 17.79 -9.34 -0.29
CA VAL A 64 16.35 -9.10 -0.06
C VAL A 64 15.73 -8.38 -1.26
N ALA A 65 16.42 -7.41 -1.85
CA ALA A 65 15.96 -6.71 -3.04
C ALA A 65 15.80 -7.65 -4.23
N ASP A 66 16.72 -8.61 -4.43
CA ASP A 66 16.66 -9.59 -5.51
C ASP A 66 15.47 -10.53 -5.36
N HIS A 67 15.27 -11.10 -4.17
CA HIS A 67 14.10 -11.95 -3.91
C HIS A 67 12.79 -11.17 -4.05
N THR A 68 12.74 -9.92 -3.60
CA THR A 68 11.56 -9.06 -3.76
C THR A 68 11.29 -8.76 -5.25
N THR A 69 12.33 -8.48 -6.02
CA THR A 69 12.21 -8.23 -7.46
C THR A 69 11.75 -9.48 -8.20
N ASP A 70 12.22 -10.66 -7.80
CA ASP A 70 11.75 -11.93 -8.36
C ASP A 70 10.29 -12.21 -7.99
N LEU A 71 9.86 -11.89 -6.77
CA LEU A 71 8.44 -11.94 -6.37
C LEU A 71 7.58 -10.97 -7.19
N LEU A 72 8.03 -9.75 -7.45
CA LEU A 72 7.31 -8.81 -8.32
C LEU A 72 7.19 -9.32 -9.76
N ASN A 73 8.18 -10.08 -10.22
CA ASN A 73 8.21 -10.65 -11.56
C ASN A 73 7.53 -12.02 -11.66
N CYS A 74 7.08 -12.65 -10.57
CA CYS A 74 6.53 -14.01 -10.61
C CYS A 74 5.29 -14.16 -11.50
N THR A 75 4.58 -13.06 -11.77
CA THR A 75 3.43 -13.03 -12.69
C THR A 75 3.80 -12.79 -14.15
N LEU A 76 5.06 -12.45 -14.43
CA LEU A 76 5.58 -12.29 -15.79
C LEU A 76 6.04 -13.65 -16.31
N THR A 77 6.05 -13.80 -17.63
CA THR A 77 6.68 -14.98 -18.24
C THR A 77 8.20 -14.84 -18.18
N MET A 78 8.93 -15.95 -18.07
CA MET A 78 10.41 -15.97 -18.00
C MET A 78 11.14 -15.02 -18.97
N PRO A 79 10.79 -14.90 -20.27
CA PRO A 79 11.50 -13.98 -21.17
C PRO A 79 11.33 -12.49 -20.81
N LEU A 80 10.26 -12.14 -20.08
CA LEU A 80 9.97 -10.76 -19.65
C LEU A 80 10.61 -10.42 -18.30
N HIS A 81 11.14 -11.37 -17.54
CA HIS A 81 11.75 -11.12 -16.23
C HIS A 81 12.84 -10.04 -16.30
N ASN A 82 13.71 -10.08 -17.31
CA ASN A 82 14.78 -9.08 -17.47
C ASN A 82 14.23 -7.67 -17.74
N ALA A 83 13.11 -7.56 -18.45
CA ALA A 83 12.44 -6.28 -18.65
C ALA A 83 11.77 -5.80 -17.35
N GLY A 84 11.16 -6.72 -16.60
CA GLY A 84 10.60 -6.46 -15.28
C GLY A 84 11.64 -5.96 -14.28
N LYS A 85 12.80 -6.63 -14.18
CA LYS A 85 13.95 -6.19 -13.36
C LYS A 85 14.36 -4.76 -13.71
N LYS A 86 14.56 -4.46 -15.00
CA LYS A 86 14.90 -3.10 -15.46
C LYS A 86 13.82 -2.07 -15.13
N CYS A 87 12.54 -2.45 -15.22
CA CYS A 87 11.42 -1.59 -14.85
C CYS A 87 11.47 -1.26 -13.35
N VAL A 88 11.63 -2.26 -12.48
CA VAL A 88 11.78 -2.07 -11.03
C VAL A 88 12.98 -1.17 -10.74
N THR A 89 14.14 -1.42 -11.35
CA THR A 89 15.34 -0.58 -11.15
C THR A 89 15.15 0.88 -11.58
N VAL A 90 14.33 1.15 -12.59
CA VAL A 90 14.00 2.52 -13.04
C VAL A 90 13.06 3.24 -12.06
N LEU A 91 12.20 2.49 -11.37
CA LEU A 91 11.24 3.04 -10.39
C LEU A 91 11.89 3.31 -9.03
N LEU A 92 13.03 2.68 -8.73
CA LEU A 92 13.78 2.93 -7.50
C LEU A 92 14.48 4.29 -7.56
N ASP A 93 14.49 4.99 -6.42
CA ASP A 93 15.30 6.19 -6.25
C ASP A 93 16.80 5.90 -6.43
N GLU A 94 17.57 6.91 -6.82
CA GLU A 94 19.01 6.76 -7.05
C GLU A 94 19.77 6.26 -5.81
N ARG A 95 19.42 6.77 -4.61
CA ARG A 95 20.08 6.40 -3.35
C ARG A 95 19.75 4.98 -2.98
N LEU A 96 18.46 4.62 -3.01
CA LEU A 96 17.97 3.28 -2.72
C LEU A 96 18.55 2.23 -3.69
N ARG A 97 18.60 2.55 -4.99
CA ARG A 97 19.21 1.68 -6.01
C ARG A 97 20.69 1.41 -5.72
N LYS A 98 21.44 2.45 -5.30
CA LYS A 98 22.86 2.29 -4.92
C LYS A 98 23.02 1.43 -3.67
N ALA A 99 22.16 1.62 -2.66
CA ALA A 99 22.15 0.81 -1.45
C ALA A 99 21.84 -0.68 -1.74
N MET A 100 20.93 -0.95 -2.68
CA MET A 100 20.64 -2.29 -3.17
C MET A 100 21.68 -2.83 -4.16
N MET A 101 22.77 -2.11 -4.44
CA MET A 101 23.83 -2.50 -5.38
C MET A 101 23.35 -2.76 -6.83
N TYR A 102 22.23 -2.16 -7.24
CA TYR A 102 21.68 -2.34 -8.58
C TYR A 102 22.37 -1.45 -9.61
N PRO A 103 22.73 -1.99 -10.80
CA PRO A 103 23.36 -1.20 -11.84
C PRO A 103 22.40 -0.14 -12.38
N ARG A 104 22.94 0.99 -12.83
CA ARG A 104 22.12 2.03 -13.45
C ARG A 104 21.63 1.56 -14.82
N VAL A 105 20.31 1.58 -15.02
CA VAL A 105 19.70 1.30 -16.31
C VAL A 105 19.99 2.44 -17.31
N PRO A 106 20.10 2.19 -18.63
CA PRO A 106 20.30 3.25 -19.61
C PRO A 106 19.19 4.33 -19.58
N ALA A 107 19.57 5.58 -19.84
CA ALA A 107 18.67 6.74 -19.88
C ALA A 107 17.36 6.59 -20.69
N PRO A 108 17.31 5.90 -21.85
CA PRO A 108 16.05 5.75 -22.58
C PRO A 108 14.95 5.04 -21.78
N TYR A 109 15.28 4.08 -20.92
CA TYR A 109 14.28 3.36 -20.13
C TYR A 109 13.54 4.29 -19.15
N TYR A 110 14.27 5.17 -18.46
CA TYR A 110 13.68 6.19 -17.59
C TYR A 110 12.71 7.07 -18.37
N LYS A 111 13.15 7.58 -19.53
CA LYS A 111 12.28 8.42 -20.39
C LYS A 111 11.01 7.69 -20.80
N THR A 112 11.11 6.43 -21.22
CA THR A 112 9.95 5.63 -21.63
C THR A 112 8.95 5.44 -20.47
N ILE A 113 9.42 5.01 -19.30
CA ILE A 113 8.54 4.77 -18.14
C ILE A 113 7.87 6.05 -17.65
N PHE A 114 8.63 7.15 -17.51
CA PHE A 114 8.06 8.43 -17.10
C PHE A 114 7.09 9.00 -18.15
N THR A 115 7.35 8.77 -19.44
CA THR A 115 6.41 9.15 -20.51
C THR A 115 5.11 8.36 -20.39
N ILE A 116 5.17 7.04 -20.13
CA ILE A 116 3.98 6.22 -19.88
C ILE A 116 3.17 6.75 -18.70
N PHE A 117 3.82 7.07 -17.58
CA PHE A 117 3.13 7.65 -16.42
C PHE A 117 2.55 9.03 -16.70
N THR A 118 3.24 9.86 -17.48
CA THR A 118 2.76 11.18 -17.88
C THR A 118 1.53 11.07 -18.78
N ILE A 119 1.57 10.17 -19.77
CA ILE A 119 0.43 9.85 -20.64
C ILE A 119 -0.74 9.38 -19.79
N ARG A 120 -0.52 8.39 -18.91
CA ARG A 120 -1.57 7.88 -18.01
C ARG A 120 -2.16 8.98 -17.13
N LYS A 121 -1.31 9.82 -16.52
CA LYS A 121 -1.74 10.97 -15.71
C LYS A 121 -2.65 11.89 -16.51
N ASN A 122 -2.26 12.23 -17.73
CA ASN A 122 -3.04 13.11 -18.60
C ASN A 122 -4.36 12.45 -19.05
N ILE A 123 -4.36 11.16 -19.38
CA ILE A 123 -5.58 10.42 -19.72
C ILE A 123 -6.53 10.39 -18.52
N THR A 124 -6.04 10.06 -17.32
CA THR A 124 -6.90 10.03 -16.13
C THR A 124 -7.39 11.43 -15.75
N LYS A 125 -6.56 12.47 -15.91
CA LYS A 125 -6.95 13.84 -15.58
C LYS A 125 -7.95 14.45 -16.55
N TYR A 126 -7.79 14.20 -17.86
CA TYR A 126 -8.58 14.90 -18.90
C TYR A 126 -9.62 14.02 -19.59
N CYS A 127 -9.43 12.69 -19.65
CA CYS A 127 -10.32 11.78 -20.37
C CYS A 127 -11.22 10.96 -19.43
N MET A 128 -10.91 10.86 -18.14
CA MET A 128 -11.75 10.15 -17.18
C MET A 128 -12.61 11.12 -16.38
N SER A 129 -13.92 10.98 -16.51
CA SER A 129 -14.90 11.65 -15.65
C SER A 129 -14.74 11.16 -14.20
N PRO A 130 -15.07 11.99 -13.17
CA PRO A 130 -15.17 11.51 -11.79
C PRO A 130 -15.96 10.20 -11.73
N ARG A 131 -15.38 9.20 -11.06
CA ARG A 131 -15.88 7.82 -11.10
C ARG A 131 -17.33 7.81 -10.58
N PRO A 132 -18.31 7.42 -11.40
CA PRO A 132 -19.70 7.42 -10.95
C PRO A 132 -19.91 6.31 -9.90
N ALA A 133 -20.83 6.54 -8.96
CA ALA A 133 -21.03 5.67 -7.81
C ALA A 133 -21.36 4.21 -8.16
N PHE A 134 -22.01 3.96 -9.30
CA PHE A 134 -22.33 2.60 -9.75
C PHE A 134 -21.11 1.81 -10.26
N LEU A 135 -20.02 2.49 -10.65
CA LEU A 135 -18.73 1.87 -10.98
C LEU A 135 -17.82 1.77 -9.76
N ARG A 136 -18.33 2.02 -8.54
CA ARG A 136 -17.56 1.88 -7.32
C ARG A 136 -17.17 0.43 -7.11
N TYR A 137 -15.90 0.16 -7.35
CA TYR A 137 -15.30 -1.13 -7.08
C TYR A 137 -15.17 -1.36 -5.57
N THR A 138 -15.56 -2.54 -5.11
CA THR A 138 -15.39 -2.96 -3.70
C THR A 138 -14.47 -4.17 -3.69
N PHE A 139 -13.33 -4.05 -3.01
CA PHE A 139 -12.31 -5.10 -2.95
C PHE A 139 -12.68 -6.26 -2.02
N LYS A 140 -13.56 -6.00 -1.06
CA LYS A 140 -14.01 -6.96 -0.04
C LYS A 140 -15.50 -7.24 -0.20
N LYS A 141 -15.88 -8.50 -0.07
CA LYS A 141 -17.28 -8.94 -0.06
C LYS A 141 -17.51 -9.78 1.17
N THR A 142 -18.46 -9.37 2.01
CA THR A 142 -18.86 -10.15 3.18
C THR A 142 -19.91 -11.17 2.77
N ASN A 143 -19.67 -12.43 3.11
CA ASN A 143 -20.63 -13.49 2.89
C ASN A 143 -21.77 -13.36 3.93
N PRO A 144 -23.04 -13.16 3.51
CA PRO A 144 -24.14 -12.93 4.43
C PRO A 144 -24.50 -14.16 5.29
N LYS A 145 -24.11 -15.36 4.87
CA LYS A 145 -24.41 -16.61 5.60
C LYS A 145 -23.38 -16.92 6.67
N THR A 146 -22.11 -16.65 6.39
CA THR A 146 -20.99 -17.02 7.29
C THR A 146 -20.40 -15.82 8.03
N GLY A 147 -20.71 -14.59 7.61
CA GLY A 147 -20.11 -13.37 8.14
C GLY A 147 -18.64 -13.16 7.75
N ARG A 148 -18.04 -14.08 6.98
CA ARG A 148 -16.63 -14.03 6.58
C ARG A 148 -16.41 -13.06 5.43
N ILE A 149 -15.22 -12.48 5.38
CA ILE A 149 -14.80 -11.52 4.37
C ILE A 149 -13.99 -12.25 3.30
N ASN A 150 -14.40 -12.07 2.04
CA ASN A 150 -13.70 -12.57 0.87
C ASN A 150 -13.12 -11.43 0.04
N PHE A 151 -11.99 -11.67 -0.61
CA PHE A 151 -11.47 -10.76 -1.62
C PHE A 151 -12.11 -11.02 -2.99
N THR A 152 -12.42 -9.94 -3.69
CA THR A 152 -12.98 -9.99 -5.05
C THR A 152 -11.92 -10.14 -6.13
N ARG A 153 -10.66 -9.82 -5.82
CA ARG A 153 -9.51 -9.93 -6.71
C ARG A 153 -8.28 -10.34 -5.92
N PHE A 154 -7.37 -11.02 -6.60
CA PHE A 154 -6.06 -11.40 -6.09
C PHE A 154 -5.01 -11.18 -7.17
N ASP A 155 -3.76 -10.98 -6.75
CA ASP A 155 -2.63 -10.74 -7.64
C ASP A 155 -1.79 -12.01 -7.83
N VAL A 156 -1.03 -12.44 -6.82
CA VAL A 156 -0.15 -13.63 -6.93
C VAL A 156 -0.81 -14.88 -6.35
N GLU A 157 -1.30 -14.79 -5.11
CA GLU A 157 -1.91 -15.94 -4.42
C GLU A 157 -3.37 -15.65 -4.08
N PRO A 158 -4.28 -16.61 -4.32
CA PRO A 158 -5.73 -16.43 -4.17
C PRO A 158 -6.22 -16.61 -2.73
N TRP A 159 -5.55 -16.02 -1.73
CA TRP A 159 -5.97 -16.08 -0.33
C TRP A 159 -7.35 -15.47 -0.13
N TYR A 160 -8.26 -16.20 0.52
CA TYR A 160 -9.60 -15.74 0.87
C TYR A 160 -10.50 -15.40 -0.31
N VAL A 161 -10.23 -15.97 -1.49
CA VAL A 161 -11.01 -15.75 -2.72
C VAL A 161 -11.96 -16.91 -2.97
N GLU A 162 -13.22 -16.60 -3.26
CA GLU A 162 -14.21 -17.62 -3.63
C GLU A 162 -13.90 -18.24 -5.01
N PRO A 163 -13.96 -19.58 -5.16
CA PRO A 163 -13.78 -20.28 -6.43
C PRO A 163 -15.03 -20.14 -7.27
N THR A 164 -15.21 -18.97 -7.88
CA THR A 164 -16.27 -18.73 -8.85
C THR A 164 -15.91 -19.32 -10.21
N LEU A 165 -16.91 -19.59 -11.06
CA LEU A 165 -16.67 -20.10 -12.42
C LEU A 165 -15.72 -19.20 -13.21
N LEU A 166 -15.86 -17.88 -13.10
CA LEU A 166 -14.98 -16.91 -13.75
C LEU A 166 -13.55 -16.95 -13.20
N ASN A 167 -13.38 -17.11 -11.88
CA ASN A 167 -12.05 -17.16 -11.26
C ASN A 167 -11.31 -18.47 -11.56
N CYS A 168 -12.03 -19.57 -11.79
CA CYS A 168 -11.43 -20.89 -12.04
C CYS A 168 -11.31 -21.26 -13.52
N TRP A 169 -12.16 -20.69 -14.39
CA TRP A 169 -12.29 -21.07 -15.80
C TRP A 169 -12.32 -19.88 -16.78
N GLY A 170 -12.25 -18.64 -16.29
CA GLY A 170 -12.20 -17.45 -17.14
C GLY A 170 -10.86 -17.29 -17.89
N PRO A 171 -10.77 -16.31 -18.80
CA PRO A 171 -9.55 -16.08 -19.60
C PRO A 171 -8.31 -15.85 -18.74
N ALA A 172 -8.44 -15.07 -17.66
CA ALA A 172 -7.36 -14.84 -16.71
C ALA A 172 -6.92 -16.14 -16.01
N ALA A 173 -7.85 -17.04 -15.69
CA ALA A 173 -7.54 -18.32 -15.05
C ALA A 173 -6.70 -19.23 -15.98
N TRP A 174 -7.01 -19.24 -17.28
CA TRP A 174 -6.20 -19.96 -18.27
C TRP A 174 -4.78 -19.43 -18.39
N VAL A 175 -4.60 -18.11 -18.43
CA VAL A 175 -3.26 -17.49 -18.44
C VAL A 175 -2.49 -17.88 -17.17
N ARG A 176 -3.12 -17.83 -16.00
CA ARG A 176 -2.49 -18.25 -14.73
C ARG A 176 -2.07 -19.71 -14.73
N ARG A 177 -2.89 -20.62 -15.26
CA ARG A 177 -2.53 -22.04 -15.41
C ARG A 177 -1.29 -22.21 -16.29
N LEU A 178 -1.23 -21.49 -17.41
CA LEU A 178 -0.05 -21.52 -18.29
C LEU A 178 1.22 -20.97 -17.60
N GLN A 179 1.05 -20.01 -16.68
CA GLN A 179 2.13 -19.45 -15.89
C GLN A 179 2.49 -20.28 -14.65
N GLY A 180 1.77 -21.39 -14.37
CA GLY A 180 1.98 -22.20 -13.17
C GLY A 180 1.54 -21.52 -11.87
N LEU A 181 0.72 -20.46 -11.94
CA LEU A 181 0.23 -19.73 -10.78
C LEU A 181 -0.97 -20.43 -10.13
N PRO A 182 -1.13 -20.30 -8.80
CA PRO A 182 -2.25 -20.90 -8.10
C PRO A 182 -3.59 -20.26 -8.46
N LEU A 183 -4.64 -21.06 -8.36
CA LEU A 183 -6.04 -20.65 -8.52
C LEU A 183 -6.80 -20.83 -7.19
N PRO A 184 -7.90 -20.09 -6.99
CA PRO A 184 -8.69 -20.22 -5.77
C PRO A 184 -9.18 -21.66 -5.57
N GLY A 185 -9.02 -22.18 -4.36
CA GLY A 185 -9.33 -23.57 -4.05
C GLY A 185 -8.81 -24.01 -2.69
N LYS A 186 -8.78 -25.33 -2.48
CA LYS A 186 -8.36 -25.96 -1.22
C LYS A 186 -6.90 -25.55 -0.90
N GLY A 187 -6.68 -25.02 0.31
CA GLY A 187 -5.38 -24.52 0.77
C GLY A 187 -5.27 -22.99 0.84
N PHE A 188 -6.17 -22.25 0.18
CA PHE A 188 -6.20 -20.77 0.19
C PHE A 188 -7.41 -20.17 0.93
N GLN A 189 -8.08 -20.98 1.75
CA GLN A 189 -9.22 -20.58 2.60
C GLN A 189 -10.33 -19.83 1.82
N PRO A 190 -10.93 -20.47 0.79
CA PRO A 190 -11.93 -19.83 -0.08
C PRO A 190 -13.20 -19.38 0.66
N GLU A 191 -13.43 -19.89 1.87
CA GLU A 191 -14.55 -19.52 2.74
C GLU A 191 -14.42 -18.09 3.28
N GLY A 192 -13.28 -17.44 3.06
CA GLY A 192 -12.98 -16.10 3.55
C GLY A 192 -12.39 -16.11 4.95
N TYR A 193 -12.08 -14.92 5.46
CA TYR A 193 -11.49 -14.73 6.78
C TYR A 193 -12.37 -13.92 7.71
N VAL A 194 -12.12 -14.10 9.00
CA VAL A 194 -12.53 -13.16 10.06
C VAL A 194 -11.29 -12.38 10.44
N THR A 195 -11.40 -11.07 10.66
CA THR A 195 -10.24 -10.21 10.96
C THR A 195 -9.37 -10.72 12.11
N ARG A 196 -9.97 -11.42 13.08
CA ARG A 196 -9.30 -12.03 14.25
C ARG A 196 -8.41 -13.22 13.89
N ASP A 197 -8.77 -13.97 12.85
CA ASP A 197 -8.15 -15.24 12.48
C ASP A 197 -7.25 -15.11 11.24
N VAL A 198 -6.85 -13.89 10.88
CA VAL A 198 -5.97 -13.66 9.73
C VAL A 198 -4.56 -14.13 10.06
N GLY A 199 -4.04 -15.07 9.28
CA GLY A 199 -2.65 -15.49 9.36
C GLY A 199 -2.47 -16.99 9.16
N PRO A 200 -1.26 -17.49 9.46
CA PRO A 200 -0.95 -18.92 9.39
C PRO A 200 -1.88 -19.75 10.29
N GLU A 201 -2.25 -20.95 9.85
CA GLU A 201 -3.21 -21.84 10.57
C GLU A 201 -2.83 -22.08 12.04
N ARG A 202 -1.54 -22.11 12.36
CA ARG A 202 -1.03 -22.29 13.74
C ARG A 202 -1.45 -21.18 14.73
N TRP A 203 -1.87 -20.03 14.22
CA TRP A 203 -2.26 -18.84 14.99
C TRP A 203 -3.78 -18.61 15.01
N VAL A 204 -4.55 -19.38 14.24
CA VAL A 204 -6.02 -19.28 14.21
C VAL A 204 -6.59 -19.61 15.60
N GLY A 205 -7.49 -18.77 16.12
CA GLY A 205 -8.05 -18.90 17.46
C GLY A 205 -7.10 -18.53 18.61
N LYS A 206 -5.92 -17.94 18.33
CA LYS A 206 -5.00 -17.42 19.36
C LYS A 206 -4.93 -15.90 19.30
N GLY A 207 -4.66 -15.26 20.44
CA GLY A 207 -4.46 -13.81 20.51
C GLY A 207 -5.75 -12.98 20.58
N GLU A 208 -6.91 -13.61 20.80
CA GLU A 208 -8.19 -12.89 20.87
C GLU A 208 -8.22 -11.83 21.98
N VAL A 209 -7.67 -12.15 23.15
CA VAL A 209 -7.57 -11.22 24.28
C VAL A 209 -6.71 -10.00 23.94
N GLU A 210 -5.57 -10.22 23.28
CA GLU A 210 -4.67 -9.14 22.85
C GLU A 210 -5.29 -8.28 21.76
N PHE A 211 -5.99 -8.92 20.82
CA PHE A 211 -6.73 -8.24 19.76
C PHE A 211 -7.83 -7.34 20.34
N GLU A 212 -8.65 -7.85 21.27
CA GLU A 212 -9.73 -7.09 21.89
C GLU A 212 -9.20 -5.96 22.75
N ALA A 213 -8.13 -6.19 23.53
CA ALA A 213 -7.48 -5.15 24.30
C ALA A 213 -6.89 -4.04 23.42
N SER A 214 -6.21 -4.41 22.33
CA SER A 214 -5.65 -3.45 21.37
C SER A 214 -6.74 -2.68 20.65
N MET A 215 -7.81 -3.35 20.23
CA MET A 215 -8.96 -2.72 19.60
C MET A 215 -9.65 -1.74 20.56
N ALA A 216 -9.86 -2.13 21.83
CA ALA A 216 -10.44 -1.26 22.84
C ALA A 216 -9.57 -0.03 23.09
N LYS A 217 -8.25 -0.21 23.20
CA LYS A 217 -7.26 0.87 23.31
C LYS A 217 -7.37 1.84 22.13
N LEU A 218 -7.28 1.33 20.90
CA LEU A 218 -7.34 2.15 19.68
C LEU A 218 -8.69 2.88 19.51
N MET A 219 -9.80 2.26 19.93
CA MET A 219 -11.12 2.90 19.91
C MET A 219 -11.25 3.98 20.99
N ALA A 220 -10.59 3.80 22.14
CA ALA A 220 -10.61 4.75 23.25
C ALA A 220 -9.69 5.96 23.04
N GLU A 221 -8.54 5.77 22.38
CA GLU A 221 -7.58 6.83 22.06
C GLU A 221 -8.13 7.90 21.11
N GLY A 222 -9.32 7.66 20.53
CA GLY A 222 -9.89 8.48 19.47
C GLY A 222 -9.08 8.27 18.19
N ARG A 223 -9.76 8.13 17.04
CA ARG A 223 -9.08 8.05 15.74
C ARG A 223 -8.17 9.28 15.63
N GLY A 224 -6.84 9.10 15.71
CA GLY A 224 -5.85 10.14 16.02
C GLY A 224 -6.20 11.53 15.51
N GLY A 225 -6.91 12.27 16.36
CA GLY A 225 -7.84 13.31 15.92
C GLY A 225 -7.63 14.65 16.59
N ASP A 226 -6.54 14.86 17.31
CA ASP A 226 -6.19 16.21 17.77
C ASP A 226 -5.89 17.14 16.57
N LEU A 227 -5.44 16.58 15.45
CA LEU A 227 -5.27 17.31 14.18
C LEU A 227 -6.48 17.24 13.24
N LEU A 228 -7.27 16.16 13.29
CA LEU A 228 -8.48 16.04 12.46
C LEU A 228 -9.61 16.96 12.95
N ARG A 229 -9.68 17.27 14.25
CA ARG A 229 -10.62 18.30 14.74
C ARG A 229 -10.39 19.66 14.07
N SER A 230 -9.14 20.06 13.86
CA SER A 230 -8.83 21.32 13.15
C SER A 230 -9.20 21.28 11.67
N CYS A 231 -9.12 20.10 11.02
CA CYS A 231 -9.54 19.93 9.62
C CYS A 231 -11.06 19.83 9.47
N ASP A 232 -11.76 19.22 10.43
CA ASP A 232 -13.22 19.17 10.46
C ASP A 232 -13.81 20.58 10.68
N ASP A 233 -13.17 21.41 11.51
CA ASP A 233 -13.54 22.83 11.67
C ASP A 233 -13.27 23.66 10.39
N PHE A 234 -12.26 23.29 9.59
CA PHE A 234 -11.98 23.91 8.29
C PHE A 234 -12.98 23.44 7.20
N ALA A 235 -13.36 22.17 7.19
CA ALA A 235 -14.33 21.60 6.25
C ALA A 235 -15.78 22.05 6.55
N LEU A 236 -16.09 22.36 7.81
CA LEU A 236 -17.39 22.91 8.21
C LEU A 236 -17.53 24.41 7.89
N THR A 237 -16.42 25.12 7.71
CA THR A 237 -16.44 26.56 7.37
C THR A 237 -16.36 26.81 5.88
N HIS A 238 -15.89 25.88 5.05
CA HIS A 238 -15.79 26.02 3.59
C HIS A 238 -16.51 24.87 2.87
N ASP A 239 -17.63 25.25 2.25
CA ASP A 239 -18.60 24.48 1.49
C ASP A 239 -18.07 23.16 0.86
N ALA A 240 -18.70 22.05 1.24
CA ALA A 240 -18.38 20.67 0.86
C ALA A 240 -18.72 20.33 -0.60
N SER A 241 -18.59 21.29 -1.53
CA SER A 241 -18.91 21.12 -2.95
C SER A 241 -17.68 20.89 -3.85
N LEU A 242 -16.46 20.91 -3.31
CA LEU A 242 -15.22 20.88 -4.09
C LEU A 242 -14.36 19.61 -3.97
N CYS A 243 -14.87 18.55 -3.32
CA CYS A 243 -14.26 17.22 -3.40
C CYS A 243 -14.88 16.41 -4.56
N VAL A 244 -14.44 16.71 -5.78
CA VAL A 244 -14.64 15.90 -7.00
C VAL A 244 -13.28 15.41 -7.50
#